data_AF-A0A093ZUJ3-F1
#
_entry.id   AF-A0A093ZUJ3-F1
#
_cell.length_a   1.000
_cell.length_b   1.000
_cell.length_c   1.000
_cell.angle_alpha   90.00
_cell.angle_beta   90.00
_cell.angle_gamma   90.00
#
_symmetry.space_group_name_H-M   'P 1'
#
loop_
_entity.id
_entity.type
_entity.pdbx_description
1 polymer ?
#
loop_
_entity_poly.entity_id
_entity_poly.type
_entity_poly.pdbx_seq_one_letter_code
_entity_poly.pdbx_strand_id
1 'polypeptide(L)'
;MRDTPRLSSSSALQDIVREGHTAPVVKHNHHPIIYFILMKMPTSTENNTPKESQAASIPNLRDRIPKLQSKRRQAPPVNPLPVPETPPLPPPPNTSEFEFTKPSRRILSKKDHDLFLASPTHDLLVAFVFGLADAVVDTPISAVSKKAPSPVVQSILDILDNVEDVISRSPADEQGDSRFGNRGFRDFIDLTAKEHTAWHKKLGISDEKAITEVSTYFLQSFGNRTRIDYGSGHELNFMVWLLCLYQLSIITPDDFQHLVLKVFTKYLTLMRHIQSTYYLEPAGSHGVWGLDDYQFLPFLFGASQLLHHPYIRPLSIHQNIILEEYGADYLYLNQVAFVNSVKNVEGLRWHSPMLDDISAAKSWEKVLDGMKRMFVAEVLKKLPVMQHFMFGSLVPAVEEMNREEDLGLPEEGDDAEGGEVVVMVDGMKHVHQMNSWGDCCGIKVPSSVAAAQEMKRRGGGEGLRRIPFD
;
A
#
# COMPACT_ATOMS: atom_id res chain seq x y z
N MET A 1 -9.72 29.77 64.06
CA MET A 1 -8.40 29.83 63.41
C MET A 1 -8.67 30.13 61.94
N ARG A 2 -8.72 31.41 61.53
CA ARG A 2 -7.61 32.19 60.92
C ARG A 2 -6.92 31.41 59.79
N ASP A 3 -6.83 31.83 58.53
CA ASP A 3 -7.16 33.08 57.82
C ASP A 3 -7.27 32.77 56.30
N THR A 4 -8.14 33.50 55.61
CA THR A 4 -8.16 33.73 54.14
C THR A 4 -7.12 34.81 53.74
N PRO A 5 -6.63 34.94 52.48
CA PRO A 5 -7.35 35.57 51.34
C PRO A 5 -7.04 34.93 49.94
N ARG A 6 -7.97 34.87 48.96
CA ARG A 6 -8.50 35.87 47.99
C ARG A 6 -7.50 36.43 46.92
N LEU A 7 -7.85 36.10 45.66
CA LEU A 7 -8.03 36.95 44.44
C LEU A 7 -6.89 37.25 43.42
N SER A 8 -7.26 36.90 42.17
CA SER A 8 -7.26 37.65 40.89
C SER A 8 -6.02 37.80 39.99
N SER A 9 -6.22 37.30 38.76
CA SER A 9 -5.86 37.79 37.42
C SER A 9 -5.32 39.23 37.24
N SER A 10 -4.28 39.40 36.41
CA SER A 10 -4.31 40.10 35.09
C SER A 10 -2.92 40.60 34.64
N SER A 11 -2.57 40.28 33.38
CA SER A 11 -1.83 41.06 32.35
C SER A 11 -0.58 41.93 32.62
N ALA A 12 0.36 41.85 31.67
CA ALA A 12 1.34 42.84 31.14
C ALA A 12 2.81 42.44 31.37
N LEU A 13 3.56 42.06 30.31
CA LEU A 13 4.38 42.93 29.45
C LEU A 13 5.47 43.71 30.21
N GLN A 14 6.74 43.27 30.13
CA GLN A 14 7.87 44.04 29.54
C GLN A 14 9.26 43.45 29.90
N ASP A 15 10.08 43.33 28.84
CA ASP A 15 11.52 43.60 28.76
C ASP A 15 12.55 42.73 29.48
N ILE A 16 13.23 41.87 28.71
CA ILE A 16 14.70 41.71 28.76
C ILE A 16 15.23 41.68 27.31
N VAL A 17 16.24 42.51 27.06
CA VAL A 17 16.86 42.87 25.77
C VAL A 17 18.32 42.40 25.73
N ARG A 18 18.79 42.04 24.51
CA ARG A 18 20.19 41.84 24.02
C ARG A 18 20.89 40.55 24.46
N GLU A 19 21.62 39.80 23.61
CA GLU A 19 22.43 40.10 22.39
C GLU A 19 22.13 39.02 21.31
N GLY A 20 22.10 39.23 19.99
CA GLY A 20 23.05 39.84 19.07
C GLY A 20 23.68 38.73 18.20
N HIS A 21 23.40 38.70 16.88
CA HIS A 21 24.36 38.54 15.77
C HIS A 21 23.64 38.46 14.41
N THR A 22 24.29 39.05 13.41
CA THR A 22 23.80 39.63 12.16
C THR A 22 23.83 38.69 10.95
N ALA A 23 22.88 38.85 10.01
CA ALA A 23 22.95 38.35 8.64
C ALA A 23 22.92 39.53 7.63
N PRO A 24 23.69 39.49 6.52
CA PRO A 24 23.63 40.52 5.48
C PRO A 24 22.70 40.15 4.31
N VAL A 25 22.12 41.20 3.74
CA VAL A 25 21.28 41.23 2.53
C VAL A 25 22.15 41.43 1.29
N VAL A 26 21.88 40.71 0.19
CA VAL A 26 22.22 41.16 -1.17
C VAL A 26 21.04 40.89 -2.12
N LYS A 27 20.58 41.96 -2.77
CA LYS A 27 19.54 41.99 -3.81
C LYS A 27 20.14 41.67 -5.18
N HIS A 28 19.41 40.93 -6.02
CA HIS A 28 19.69 40.87 -7.45
C HIS A 28 18.55 41.44 -8.31
N ASN A 29 18.99 42.23 -9.29
CA ASN A 29 18.24 42.97 -10.29
C ASN A 29 17.62 42.04 -11.35
N HIS A 30 16.40 42.36 -11.80
CA HIS A 30 16.02 42.11 -13.19
C HIS A 30 15.25 43.30 -13.79
N HIS A 31 15.76 43.73 -14.94
CA HIS A 31 15.29 44.79 -15.83
C HIS A 31 14.20 44.22 -16.76
N PRO A 32 13.17 44.99 -17.15
CA PRO A 32 12.50 44.79 -18.43
C PRO A 32 12.86 45.93 -19.41
N ILE A 33 13.05 45.54 -20.67
CA ILE A 33 13.34 46.41 -21.81
C ILE A 33 12.00 46.94 -22.36
N ILE A 34 11.85 48.26 -22.38
CA ILE A 34 10.76 48.98 -23.05
C ILE A 34 11.29 49.51 -24.38
N TYR A 35 10.61 49.20 -25.48
CA TYR A 35 10.77 49.89 -26.77
C TYR A 35 9.77 51.05 -26.85
N PHE A 36 10.29 52.27 -26.99
CA PHE A 36 9.56 53.51 -27.27
C PHE A 36 9.43 53.70 -28.79
N ILE A 37 8.23 54.01 -29.27
CA ILE A 37 8.06 54.73 -30.56
C ILE A 37 7.25 55.99 -30.28
N LEU A 38 7.91 57.13 -30.49
CA LEU A 38 7.40 58.49 -30.51
C LEU A 38 6.69 58.78 -31.83
N MET A 39 5.50 59.38 -31.79
CA MET A 39 5.10 60.39 -32.79
C MET A 39 4.22 61.49 -32.17
N LYS A 40 4.42 62.69 -32.70
CA LYS A 40 4.10 64.03 -32.17
C LYS A 40 2.63 64.44 -32.33
N MET A 41 2.25 65.43 -31.51
CA MET A 41 0.98 66.18 -31.44
C MET A 41 0.63 66.93 -32.76
N PRO A 42 -0.58 67.50 -32.90
CA PRO A 42 -0.82 68.85 -32.38
C PRO A 42 -2.21 69.11 -31.76
N THR A 43 -2.24 70.15 -30.93
CA THR A 43 -3.39 70.85 -30.35
C THR A 43 -4.05 71.81 -31.34
N SER A 44 -5.38 71.85 -31.38
CA SER A 44 -6.15 73.08 -31.66
C SER A 44 -7.58 72.97 -31.14
N THR A 45 -7.98 74.01 -30.40
CA THR A 45 -9.33 74.29 -29.89
C THR A 45 -10.08 75.18 -30.88
N GLU A 46 -11.35 74.89 -31.19
CA GLU A 46 -12.36 75.94 -31.47
C GLU A 46 -13.81 75.41 -31.49
N ASN A 47 -14.74 76.34 -31.30
CA ASN A 47 -16.10 76.22 -30.79
C ASN A 47 -17.22 75.92 -31.82
N ASN A 48 -18.34 75.42 -31.27
CA ASN A 48 -19.75 75.76 -31.54
C ASN A 48 -20.64 74.97 -32.55
N THR A 49 -21.72 74.45 -31.92
CA THR A 49 -23.15 74.31 -32.29
C THR A 49 -23.66 73.15 -33.19
N PRO A 50 -24.90 72.66 -32.91
CA PRO A 50 -25.23 71.24 -32.94
C PRO A 50 -25.90 70.81 -34.25
N LYS A 51 -25.64 69.57 -34.67
CA LYS A 51 -26.45 68.88 -35.68
C LYS A 51 -26.98 67.58 -35.10
N GLU A 52 -28.28 67.41 -35.29
CA GLU A 52 -29.16 66.33 -34.88
C GLU A 52 -28.51 64.94 -34.85
N SER A 53 -28.45 64.33 -33.67
CA SER A 53 -28.09 62.93 -33.53
C SER A 53 -29.25 62.06 -34.03
N GLN A 54 -29.13 61.53 -35.24
CA GLN A 54 -29.81 60.31 -35.61
C GLN A 54 -29.42 59.23 -34.58
N ALA A 55 -30.43 58.65 -33.92
CA ALA A 55 -30.23 57.59 -32.95
C ALA A 55 -29.51 56.42 -33.61
N ALA A 56 -28.21 56.28 -33.31
CA ALA A 56 -27.46 55.08 -33.65
C ALA A 56 -28.07 53.93 -32.86
N SER A 57 -28.72 53.01 -33.56
CA SER A 57 -29.22 51.76 -33.01
C SER A 57 -28.10 51.08 -32.21
N ILE A 58 -28.34 50.82 -30.93
CA ILE A 58 -27.43 50.08 -30.05
C ILE A 58 -27.11 48.75 -30.75
N PRO A 59 -25.84 48.48 -31.14
CA PRO A 59 -25.48 47.21 -31.75
C PRO A 59 -25.78 46.07 -30.77
N ASN A 60 -26.43 45.02 -31.26
CA ASN A 60 -26.89 43.90 -30.45
C ASN A 60 -25.70 43.24 -29.74
N LEU A 61 -25.70 43.21 -28.40
CA LEU A 61 -24.61 42.64 -27.57
C LEU A 61 -24.29 41.17 -27.91
N ARG A 62 -25.20 40.48 -28.58
CA ARG A 62 -25.04 39.12 -29.10
C ARG A 62 -23.89 38.98 -30.11
N ASP A 63 -23.58 40.05 -30.85
CA ASP A 63 -22.57 40.04 -31.91
C ASP A 63 -21.14 40.24 -31.35
N ARG A 64 -20.99 40.49 -30.05
CA ARG A 64 -19.70 40.63 -29.34
C ARG A 64 -19.35 39.47 -28.42
N ILE A 65 -20.22 38.46 -28.27
CA ILE A 65 -19.92 37.28 -27.45
C ILE A 65 -19.17 36.28 -28.34
N PRO A 66 -17.91 35.95 -28.05
CA PRO A 66 -17.23 34.86 -28.75
C PRO A 66 -18.08 33.61 -28.61
N LYS A 67 -18.44 32.97 -29.74
CA LYS A 67 -19.14 31.68 -29.69
C LYS A 67 -18.32 30.74 -28.80
N LEU A 68 -18.93 30.21 -27.74
CA LEU A 68 -18.38 29.13 -26.92
C LEU A 68 -18.14 27.93 -27.84
N GLN A 69 -16.96 27.90 -28.46
CA GLN A 69 -16.48 26.70 -29.11
C GLN A 69 -16.26 25.71 -27.97
N SER A 70 -16.98 24.58 -28.01
CA SER A 70 -16.64 23.46 -27.14
C SER A 70 -15.15 23.20 -27.37
N LYS A 71 -14.30 23.51 -26.39
CA LYS A 71 -12.92 23.00 -26.41
C LYS A 71 -13.10 21.50 -26.54
N ARG A 72 -12.76 20.97 -27.72
CA ARG A 72 -12.73 19.53 -27.98
C ARG A 72 -11.89 18.99 -26.85
N ARG A 73 -12.53 18.31 -25.89
CA ARG A 73 -11.89 17.82 -24.68
C ARG A 73 -10.75 16.96 -25.19
N GLN A 74 -9.51 17.44 -25.06
CA GLN A 74 -8.35 16.67 -25.49
C GLN A 74 -8.49 15.31 -24.82
N ALA A 75 -8.34 14.24 -25.61
CA ALA A 75 -8.32 12.91 -25.03
C ALA A 75 -7.29 12.96 -23.90
N PRO A 76 -7.65 12.51 -22.68
CA PRO A 76 -6.70 12.52 -21.59
C PRO A 76 -5.44 11.77 -22.04
N PRO A 77 -4.25 12.23 -21.63
CA PRO A 77 -3.00 11.58 -22.01
C PRO A 77 -3.13 10.08 -21.72
N VAL A 78 -2.91 9.26 -22.74
CA VAL A 78 -2.91 7.80 -22.61
C VAL A 78 -1.62 7.43 -21.90
N ASN A 79 -1.70 6.60 -20.87
CA ASN A 79 -0.49 6.09 -20.21
C ASN A 79 0.32 5.31 -21.25
N PRO A 80 1.56 5.72 -21.56
CA PRO A 80 2.36 5.08 -22.61
C PRO A 80 2.85 3.69 -22.23
N LEU A 81 2.80 3.32 -20.94
CA LEU A 81 3.17 1.98 -20.50
C LEU A 81 2.09 0.97 -20.92
N PRO A 82 2.43 -0.19 -21.50
CA PRO A 82 1.46 -1.23 -21.83
C PRO A 82 0.79 -1.77 -20.56
N VAL A 83 -0.42 -2.33 -20.69
CA VAL A 83 -1.04 -3.09 -19.59
C VAL A 83 -0.32 -4.42 -19.55
N PRO A 84 0.22 -4.86 -18.40
CA PRO A 84 0.69 -6.23 -18.26
C PRO A 84 -0.48 -7.18 -18.53
N GLU A 85 -0.38 -7.95 -19.62
CA GLU A 85 -1.32 -9.04 -19.89
C GLU A 85 -1.16 -10.12 -18.81
N THR A 86 -2.19 -10.94 -18.64
CA THR A 86 -2.14 -12.08 -17.70
C THR A 86 -1.49 -13.25 -18.42
N PRO A 87 -0.24 -13.61 -18.08
CA PRO A 87 0.42 -14.73 -18.73
C PRO A 87 -0.34 -16.03 -18.42
N PRO A 88 -0.31 -17.03 -19.31
CA PRO A 88 -0.90 -18.31 -19.03
C PRO A 88 -0.20 -18.95 -17.83
N LEU A 89 -0.96 -19.35 -16.81
CA LEU A 89 -0.41 -20.06 -15.65
C LEU A 89 0.07 -21.44 -16.12
N PRO A 90 1.37 -21.77 -15.98
CA PRO A 90 1.85 -23.10 -16.34
C PRO A 90 1.20 -24.18 -15.45
N PRO A 91 1.03 -25.40 -15.97
CA PRO A 91 0.54 -26.52 -15.16
C PRO A 91 1.53 -26.80 -14.00
N PRO A 92 1.05 -27.36 -12.87
CA PRO A 92 1.93 -27.72 -11.76
C PRO A 92 3.06 -28.67 -12.24
N PRO A 93 4.30 -28.48 -11.76
CA PRO A 93 5.41 -29.36 -12.11
C PRO A 93 5.22 -30.76 -11.50
N ASN A 94 5.93 -31.76 -12.06
CA ASN A 94 6.02 -33.06 -11.41
C ASN A 94 7.04 -33.00 -10.27
N THR A 95 6.55 -33.04 -9.04
CA THR A 95 7.35 -32.90 -7.82
C THR A 95 7.96 -34.20 -7.30
N SER A 96 7.77 -35.33 -8.01
CA SER A 96 8.27 -36.65 -7.57
C SER A 96 9.80 -36.73 -7.48
N GLU A 97 10.51 -35.90 -8.24
CA GLU A 97 11.98 -35.84 -8.29
C GLU A 97 12.54 -34.55 -7.67
N PHE A 98 11.69 -33.74 -7.03
CA PHE A 98 12.13 -32.46 -6.46
C PHE A 98 12.94 -32.70 -5.19
N GLU A 99 14.10 -32.05 -5.12
CA GLU A 99 14.79 -31.86 -3.85
C GLU A 99 14.34 -30.52 -3.25
N PHE A 100 13.38 -30.58 -2.34
CA PHE A 100 12.88 -29.39 -1.65
C PHE A 100 13.97 -28.72 -0.82
N THR A 101 13.98 -27.39 -0.85
CA THR A 101 14.99 -26.55 -0.19
C THR A 101 14.32 -25.49 0.67
N LYS A 102 14.94 -25.14 1.79
CA LYS A 102 14.49 -24.00 2.60
C LYS A 102 14.66 -22.72 1.77
N PRO A 103 13.61 -21.91 1.58
CA PRO A 103 13.71 -20.68 0.82
C PRO A 103 14.73 -19.72 1.41
N SER A 104 15.52 -19.09 0.54
CA SER A 104 16.55 -18.13 0.91
C SER A 104 16.52 -16.91 0.00
N ARG A 105 17.11 -15.79 0.43
CA ARG A 105 17.12 -14.58 -0.39
C ARG A 105 18.12 -14.73 -1.52
N ARG A 106 17.72 -14.30 -2.71
CA ARG A 106 18.58 -14.32 -3.92
C ARG A 106 18.69 -12.96 -4.60
N ILE A 107 17.82 -12.01 -4.27
CA ILE A 107 17.89 -10.62 -4.76
C ILE A 107 18.76 -9.82 -3.80
N LEU A 108 20.09 -9.89 -3.98
CA LEU A 108 21.08 -9.25 -3.10
C LEU A 108 21.74 -8.02 -3.76
N SER A 109 21.49 -7.81 -5.04
CA SER A 109 21.99 -6.69 -5.82
C SER A 109 20.98 -6.27 -6.89
N LYS A 110 21.20 -5.09 -7.50
CA LYS A 110 20.42 -4.67 -8.66
C LYS A 110 20.48 -5.66 -9.82
N LYS A 111 21.64 -6.29 -10.02
CA LYS A 111 21.81 -7.32 -11.07
C LYS A 111 20.92 -8.52 -10.81
N ASP A 112 20.86 -9.00 -9.57
CA ASP A 112 19.98 -10.12 -9.18
C ASP A 112 18.51 -9.75 -9.38
N HIS A 113 18.15 -8.49 -9.10
CA HIS A 113 16.80 -8.01 -9.34
C HIS A 113 16.45 -7.96 -10.82
N ASP A 114 17.35 -7.46 -11.68
CA ASP A 114 17.16 -7.46 -13.12
C ASP A 114 17.04 -8.90 -13.67
N LEU A 115 17.82 -9.85 -13.11
CA LEU A 115 17.69 -11.28 -13.41
C LEU A 115 16.33 -11.83 -12.99
N PHE A 116 15.82 -11.43 -11.82
CA PHE A 116 14.49 -11.84 -11.36
C PHE A 116 13.41 -11.36 -12.32
N LEU A 117 13.44 -10.08 -12.70
CA LEU A 117 12.45 -9.49 -13.60
C LEU A 117 12.43 -10.14 -14.99
N ALA A 118 13.53 -10.79 -15.41
CA ALA A 118 13.62 -11.54 -16.65
C ALA A 118 13.41 -13.06 -16.47
N SER A 119 13.17 -13.53 -15.25
CA SER A 119 13.11 -14.96 -14.93
C SER A 119 11.72 -15.57 -15.18
N PRO A 120 11.65 -16.89 -15.46
CA PRO A 120 10.37 -17.61 -15.48
C PRO A 120 9.58 -17.50 -14.17
N THR A 121 10.26 -17.30 -13.05
CA THR A 121 9.65 -17.17 -11.72
C THR A 121 8.89 -15.86 -11.58
N HIS A 122 9.39 -14.77 -12.15
CA HIS A 122 8.62 -13.52 -12.25
C HIS A 122 7.32 -13.75 -13.02
N ASP A 123 7.40 -14.39 -14.19
CA ASP A 123 6.22 -14.66 -15.03
C ASP A 123 5.23 -15.59 -14.34
N LEU A 124 5.72 -16.59 -13.58
CA LEU A 124 4.90 -17.47 -12.76
C LEU A 124 4.13 -16.70 -11.68
N LEU A 125 4.79 -15.79 -10.97
CA LEU A 125 4.15 -14.95 -9.95
C LEU A 125 3.07 -14.06 -10.56
N VAL A 126 3.39 -13.41 -11.69
CA VAL A 126 2.43 -12.57 -12.41
C VAL A 126 1.24 -13.39 -12.91
N ALA A 127 1.49 -14.55 -13.53
CA ALA A 127 0.45 -15.47 -14.01
C ALA A 127 -0.47 -15.93 -12.89
N PHE A 128 0.09 -16.26 -11.72
CA PHE A 128 -0.69 -16.70 -10.58
C PHE A 128 -1.54 -15.58 -10.00
N VAL A 129 -0.93 -14.44 -9.64
CA VAL A 129 -1.65 -13.32 -9.02
C VAL A 129 -2.70 -12.74 -9.97
N PHE A 130 -2.37 -12.55 -11.25
CA PHE A 130 -3.36 -12.05 -12.20
C PHE A 130 -4.39 -13.10 -12.59
N GLY A 131 -4.04 -14.38 -12.63
CA GLY A 131 -5.01 -15.47 -12.79
C GLY A 131 -6.04 -15.51 -11.65
N LEU A 132 -5.61 -15.28 -10.41
CA LEU A 132 -6.51 -15.11 -9.27
C LEU A 132 -7.41 -13.88 -9.43
N ALA A 133 -6.88 -12.76 -9.92
CA ALA A 133 -7.68 -11.57 -10.19
C ALA A 133 -8.73 -11.83 -11.29
N ASP A 134 -8.34 -12.48 -12.38
CA ASP A 134 -9.23 -12.80 -13.49
C ASP A 134 -10.33 -13.81 -13.08
N ALA A 135 -10.03 -14.72 -12.13
CA ALA A 135 -11.01 -15.67 -11.61
C ALA A 135 -12.20 -15.01 -10.88
N VAL A 136 -12.04 -13.79 -10.35
CA VAL A 136 -13.06 -13.10 -9.55
C VAL A 136 -13.76 -11.95 -10.28
N VAL A 137 -13.58 -11.85 -11.60
CA VAL A 137 -14.25 -10.83 -12.42
C VAL A 137 -15.76 -10.85 -12.16
N ASP A 138 -16.33 -9.66 -11.91
CA ASP A 138 -17.77 -9.43 -11.70
C ASP A 138 -18.43 -10.29 -10.60
N THR A 139 -17.63 -10.82 -9.66
CA THR A 139 -18.10 -11.79 -8.67
C THR A 139 -18.04 -11.21 -7.25
N PRO A 140 -19.17 -10.95 -6.58
CA PRO A 140 -19.18 -10.51 -5.18
C PRO A 140 -18.89 -11.67 -4.22
N ILE A 141 -18.40 -11.36 -3.02
CA ILE A 141 -18.09 -12.35 -1.98
C ILE A 141 -19.32 -13.21 -1.64
N SER A 142 -20.51 -12.61 -1.53
CA SER A 142 -21.77 -13.32 -1.27
C SER A 142 -22.13 -14.38 -2.32
N ALA A 143 -21.66 -14.26 -3.56
CA ALA A 143 -21.93 -15.24 -4.63
C ALA A 143 -21.13 -16.54 -4.42
N VAL A 144 -19.88 -16.45 -3.95
CA VAL A 144 -19.04 -17.62 -3.63
C VAL A 144 -19.34 -18.15 -2.24
N SER A 145 -19.76 -17.29 -1.32
CA SER A 145 -20.10 -17.66 0.06
C SER A 145 -21.14 -18.78 0.15
N LYS A 146 -22.11 -18.77 -0.77
CA LYS A 146 -23.19 -19.78 -0.89
C LYS A 146 -22.70 -21.14 -1.39
N LYS A 147 -21.55 -21.21 -2.05
CA LYS A 147 -20.98 -22.47 -2.55
C LYS A 147 -20.13 -23.13 -1.47
N ALA A 148 -20.29 -24.44 -1.30
CA ALA A 148 -19.42 -25.23 -0.44
C ALA A 148 -17.97 -25.13 -0.95
N PRO A 149 -16.99 -24.86 -0.06
CA PRO A 149 -15.58 -24.93 -0.44
C PRO A 149 -15.17 -26.38 -0.70
N SER A 150 -14.11 -26.58 -1.50
CA SER A 150 -13.45 -27.89 -1.59
C SER A 150 -12.85 -28.27 -0.23
N PRO A 151 -12.60 -29.57 0.04
CA PRO A 151 -11.98 -30.00 1.29
C PRO A 151 -10.62 -29.35 1.57
N VAL A 152 -9.86 -29.07 0.50
CA VAL A 152 -8.56 -28.39 0.57
C VAL A 152 -8.75 -26.93 0.98
N VAL A 153 -9.68 -26.21 0.34
CA VAL A 153 -10.00 -24.82 0.71
C VAL A 153 -10.51 -24.76 2.15
N GLN A 154 -11.34 -25.71 2.58
CA GLN A 154 -11.80 -25.78 3.98
C GLN A 154 -10.62 -25.98 4.92
N SER A 155 -9.68 -26.88 4.59
CA SER A 155 -8.47 -27.09 5.39
C SER A 155 -7.62 -25.82 5.49
N ILE A 156 -7.49 -25.03 4.42
CA ILE A 156 -6.80 -23.74 4.44
C ILE A 156 -7.52 -22.75 5.38
N LEU A 157 -8.85 -22.68 5.34
CA LEU A 157 -9.63 -21.84 6.24
C LEU A 157 -9.43 -22.25 7.71
N ASP A 158 -9.45 -23.55 8.00
CA ASP A 158 -9.21 -24.09 9.33
C ASP A 158 -7.79 -23.75 9.83
N ILE A 159 -6.79 -23.70 8.94
CA ILE A 159 -5.44 -23.25 9.29
C ILE A 159 -5.46 -21.78 9.71
N LEU A 160 -6.17 -20.92 8.98
CA LEU A 160 -6.30 -19.50 9.37
C LEU A 160 -7.06 -19.35 10.70
N ASP A 161 -8.06 -20.20 10.98
CA ASP A 161 -8.71 -20.25 12.30
C ASP A 161 -7.72 -20.66 13.41
N ASN A 162 -6.83 -21.62 13.15
CA ASN A 162 -5.80 -21.99 14.12
C ASN A 162 -4.81 -20.84 14.38
N VAL A 163 -4.42 -20.08 13.35
CA VAL A 163 -3.59 -18.88 13.54
C VAL A 163 -4.32 -17.80 14.35
N GLU A 164 -5.62 -17.63 14.11
CA GLU A 164 -6.45 -16.71 14.91
C GLU A 164 -6.52 -17.12 16.39
N ASP A 165 -6.61 -18.42 16.66
CA ASP A 165 -6.53 -18.97 18.02
C ASP A 165 -5.16 -18.71 18.67
N VAL A 166 -4.06 -18.78 17.91
CA VAL A 166 -2.72 -18.42 18.41
C VAL A 166 -2.71 -16.99 18.96
N ILE A 167 -3.33 -16.01 18.26
CA ILE A 167 -3.41 -14.61 18.75
C ILE A 167 -4.02 -14.54 20.14
N SER A 168 -5.08 -15.33 20.38
CA SER A 168 -5.77 -15.38 21.68
C SER A 168 -4.88 -15.97 22.79
N ARG A 169 -3.92 -16.84 22.43
CA ARG A 169 -2.96 -17.47 23.34
C ARG A 169 -1.66 -16.69 23.51
N SER A 170 -1.38 -15.72 22.64
CA SER A 170 -0.24 -14.80 22.73
C SER A 170 -0.74 -13.35 22.90
N PRO A 171 -1.35 -12.99 24.05
CA PRO A 171 -1.88 -11.65 24.24
C PRO A 171 -0.80 -10.58 24.12
N ALA A 172 -1.20 -9.38 23.71
CA ALA A 172 -0.28 -8.26 23.54
C ALA A 172 0.27 -7.78 24.91
N ASP A 173 1.54 -7.40 24.95
CA ASP A 173 2.16 -6.84 26.16
C ASP A 173 1.54 -5.48 26.54
N GLU A 174 1.54 -5.16 27.84
CA GLU A 174 1.18 -3.83 28.32
C GLU A 174 2.24 -2.81 27.90
N GLN A 175 1.88 -1.89 27.00
CA GLN A 175 2.81 -0.92 26.41
C GLN A 175 2.53 0.55 26.76
N GLY A 176 1.61 0.82 27.70
CA GLY A 176 1.21 2.18 28.07
C GLY A 176 0.79 3.00 26.84
N ASP A 177 1.46 4.14 26.61
CA ASP A 177 1.15 5.11 25.55
C ASP A 177 1.90 4.87 24.22
N SER A 178 2.66 3.77 24.10
CA SER A 178 3.41 3.46 22.88
C SER A 178 2.49 3.19 21.68
N ARG A 179 2.92 3.64 20.50
CA ARG A 179 2.24 3.43 19.20
C ARG A 179 3.07 2.62 18.20
N PHE A 180 4.13 2.00 18.71
CA PHE A 180 5.09 1.18 17.97
C PHE A 180 4.83 -0.31 18.23
N GLY A 181 5.51 -1.18 17.47
CA GLY A 181 5.28 -2.62 17.50
C GLY A 181 5.34 -3.26 18.88
N ASN A 182 4.36 -4.12 19.19
CA ASN A 182 4.24 -4.89 20.42
C ASN A 182 5.13 -6.13 20.42
N ARG A 183 5.92 -6.32 21.48
CA ARG A 183 6.82 -7.46 21.60
C ARG A 183 6.10 -8.81 21.68
N GLY A 184 4.86 -8.85 22.15
CA GLY A 184 3.99 -10.04 22.10
C GLY A 184 3.78 -10.60 20.69
N PHE A 185 4.06 -9.81 19.64
CA PHE A 185 4.11 -10.32 18.27
C PHE A 185 5.16 -11.41 18.08
N ARG A 186 6.29 -11.33 18.79
CA ARG A 186 7.37 -12.34 18.72
C ARG A 186 6.87 -13.68 19.25
N ASP A 187 6.10 -13.65 20.34
CA ASP A 187 5.49 -14.85 20.92
C ASP A 187 4.44 -15.46 19.98
N PHE A 188 3.64 -14.61 19.33
CA PHE A 188 2.70 -15.04 18.28
C PHE A 188 3.41 -15.78 17.13
N ILE A 189 4.48 -15.20 16.58
CA ILE A 189 5.26 -15.83 15.50
C ILE A 189 5.92 -17.12 15.98
N ASP A 190 6.52 -17.13 17.17
CA ASP A 190 7.19 -18.31 17.73
C ASP A 190 6.23 -19.46 18.01
N LEU A 191 5.00 -19.17 18.43
CA LEU A 191 3.97 -20.16 18.66
C LEU A 191 3.42 -20.71 17.33
N THR A 192 3.17 -19.83 16.36
CA THR A 192 2.81 -20.21 14.98
C THR A 192 3.88 -21.12 14.36
N ALA A 193 5.17 -20.79 14.57
CA ALA A 193 6.31 -21.57 14.10
C ALA A 193 6.45 -22.96 14.77
N LYS A 194 5.79 -23.21 15.92
CA LYS A 194 5.77 -24.53 16.55
C LYS A 194 4.63 -25.40 16.03
N GLU A 195 3.55 -24.80 15.54
CA GLU A 195 2.31 -25.51 15.20
C GLU A 195 2.13 -25.73 13.69
N HIS A 196 2.83 -24.97 12.84
CA HIS A 196 2.64 -25.01 11.39
C HIS A 196 2.82 -26.40 10.76
N THR A 197 3.72 -27.25 11.27
CA THR A 197 3.96 -28.57 10.68
C THR A 197 2.71 -29.44 10.73
N ALA A 198 1.97 -29.42 11.85
CA ALA A 198 0.74 -30.18 11.98
C ALA A 198 -0.36 -29.67 11.03
N TRP A 199 -0.41 -28.35 10.81
CA TRP A 199 -1.33 -27.70 9.88
C TRP A 199 -1.06 -28.10 8.43
N HIS A 200 0.20 -28.08 8.00
CA HIS A 200 0.58 -28.45 6.63
C HIS A 200 0.39 -29.95 6.36
N LYS A 201 0.59 -30.82 7.37
CA LYS A 201 0.26 -32.25 7.26
C LYS A 201 -1.23 -32.49 6.98
N LYS A 202 -2.13 -31.67 7.53
CA LYS A 202 -3.57 -31.76 7.24
C LYS A 202 -3.91 -31.38 5.79
N LEU A 203 -3.08 -30.60 5.10
CA LEU A 203 -3.21 -30.30 3.67
C LEU A 203 -2.75 -31.46 2.76
N GLY A 204 -2.27 -32.57 3.34
CA GLY A 204 -1.76 -33.72 2.58
C GLY A 204 -0.27 -33.60 2.21
N ILE A 205 0.46 -32.63 2.76
CA ILE A 205 1.90 -32.51 2.58
C ILE A 205 2.59 -33.47 3.56
N SER A 206 3.15 -34.56 3.05
CA SER A 206 3.81 -35.59 3.88
C SER A 206 5.33 -35.42 3.99
N ASP A 207 5.97 -34.80 3.00
CA ASP A 207 7.41 -34.58 3.00
C ASP A 207 7.78 -33.40 3.92
N GLU A 208 8.59 -33.66 4.94
CA GLU A 208 9.06 -32.65 5.90
C GLU A 208 9.88 -31.54 5.23
N LYS A 209 10.63 -31.85 4.16
CA LYS A 209 11.37 -30.82 3.40
C LYS A 209 10.40 -29.93 2.63
N ALA A 210 9.37 -30.51 2.02
CA ALA A 210 8.31 -29.75 1.35
C ALA A 210 7.54 -28.87 2.35
N ILE A 211 7.23 -29.39 3.55
CA ILE A 211 6.62 -28.59 4.62
C ILE A 211 7.53 -27.42 4.97
N THR A 212 8.83 -27.67 5.18
CA THR A 212 9.81 -26.62 5.52
C THR A 212 9.81 -25.52 4.46
N GLU A 213 9.77 -25.90 3.19
CA GLU A 213 9.75 -24.94 2.09
C GLU A 213 8.45 -24.11 2.06
N VAL A 214 7.30 -24.78 2.02
CA VAL A 214 5.99 -24.14 1.94
C VAL A 214 5.72 -23.27 3.17
N SER A 215 6.04 -23.77 4.36
CA SER A 215 5.76 -23.05 5.61
C SER A 215 6.63 -21.81 5.80
N THR A 216 7.78 -21.73 5.14
CA THR A 216 8.63 -20.54 5.22
C THR A 216 7.89 -19.33 4.65
N TYR A 217 7.22 -19.47 3.50
CA TYR A 217 6.36 -18.41 2.93
C TYR A 217 5.17 -18.10 3.82
N PHE A 218 4.52 -19.14 4.38
CA PHE A 218 3.39 -18.95 5.30
C PHE A 218 3.77 -18.15 6.54
N LEU A 219 4.87 -18.49 7.21
CA LEU A 219 5.33 -17.80 8.42
C LEU A 219 5.75 -16.36 8.12
N GLN A 220 6.36 -16.12 6.96
CA GLN A 220 6.71 -14.77 6.49
C GLN A 220 5.51 -13.98 5.94
N SER A 221 4.31 -14.54 5.92
CA SER A 221 3.10 -13.87 5.46
C SER A 221 2.42 -12.99 6.52
N PHE A 222 2.85 -13.07 7.78
CA PHE A 222 2.20 -12.38 8.90
C PHE A 222 2.95 -11.14 9.40
N GLY A 223 4.14 -10.87 8.84
CA GLY A 223 5.01 -9.75 9.24
C GLY A 223 6.40 -10.22 9.64
N ASN A 224 7.31 -9.28 9.90
CA ASN A 224 8.67 -9.60 10.32
C ASN A 224 8.78 -9.65 11.86
N ARG A 225 9.23 -10.80 12.38
CA ARG A 225 9.36 -11.06 13.82
C ARG A 225 10.21 -10.03 14.56
N THR A 226 11.34 -9.62 13.98
CA THR A 226 12.31 -8.73 14.64
C THR A 226 11.85 -7.27 14.57
N ARG A 227 11.47 -6.82 13.37
CA ARG A 227 11.07 -5.44 13.08
C ARG A 227 9.68 -5.11 13.59
N ILE A 228 8.82 -6.12 13.78
CA ILE A 228 7.43 -5.99 14.20
C ILE A 228 6.67 -5.10 13.20
N ASP A 229 6.88 -5.38 11.93
CA ASP A 229 6.30 -4.68 10.79
C ASP A 229 5.55 -5.64 9.85
N TYR A 230 4.67 -5.07 9.02
CA TYR A 230 3.95 -5.79 7.97
C TYR A 230 3.75 -4.86 6.77
N GLY A 231 3.69 -5.42 5.56
CA GLY A 231 3.47 -4.68 4.33
C GLY A 231 3.25 -5.60 3.13
N SER A 232 3.27 -5.02 1.92
CA SER A 232 2.93 -5.72 0.68
C SER A 232 3.84 -6.90 0.34
N GLY A 233 5.08 -6.93 0.83
CA GLY A 233 5.97 -8.10 0.70
C GLY A 233 5.48 -9.32 1.51
N HIS A 234 4.93 -9.09 2.70
CA HIS A 234 4.33 -10.14 3.53
C HIS A 234 3.00 -10.62 2.93
N GLU A 235 2.20 -9.69 2.43
CA GLU A 235 1.00 -10.01 1.66
C GLU A 235 1.33 -10.89 0.43
N LEU A 236 2.42 -10.56 -0.28
CA LEU A 236 2.91 -11.36 -1.40
C LEU A 236 3.33 -12.76 -0.94
N ASN A 237 4.01 -12.91 0.20
CA ASN A 237 4.35 -14.22 0.75
C ASN A 237 3.10 -15.09 1.01
N PHE A 238 1.96 -14.52 1.38
CA PHE A 238 0.70 -15.28 1.46
C PHE A 238 0.26 -15.83 0.10
N MET A 239 0.37 -15.03 -0.96
CA MET A 239 0.10 -15.49 -2.34
C MET A 239 1.10 -16.55 -2.79
N VAL A 240 2.38 -16.40 -2.42
CA VAL A 240 3.42 -17.38 -2.75
C VAL A 240 3.16 -18.70 -2.03
N TRP A 241 2.71 -18.67 -0.78
CA TRP A 241 2.28 -19.87 -0.07
C TRP A 241 1.15 -20.60 -0.82
N LEU A 242 0.13 -19.88 -1.28
CA LEU A 242 -0.93 -20.46 -2.12
C LEU A 242 -0.36 -20.98 -3.45
N LEU A 243 0.55 -20.27 -4.11
CA LEU A 243 1.23 -20.73 -5.31
C LEU A 243 2.01 -22.03 -5.08
N CYS A 244 2.67 -22.18 -3.94
CA CYS A 244 3.34 -23.43 -3.57
C CYS A 244 2.34 -24.59 -3.45
N LEU A 245 1.16 -24.37 -2.87
CA LEU A 245 0.10 -25.38 -2.84
C LEU A 245 -0.40 -25.73 -4.26
N TYR A 246 -0.45 -24.76 -5.17
CA TYR A 246 -0.79 -25.01 -6.58
C TYR A 246 0.28 -25.87 -7.25
N GLN A 247 1.55 -25.55 -7.04
CA GLN A 247 2.66 -26.31 -7.63
C GLN A 247 2.80 -27.72 -7.07
N LEU A 248 2.37 -27.94 -5.81
CA LEU A 248 2.22 -29.28 -5.23
C LEU A 248 0.97 -30.02 -5.72
N SER A 249 0.20 -29.45 -6.65
CA SER A 249 -1.08 -29.98 -7.13
C SER A 249 -2.14 -30.21 -6.04
N ILE A 250 -2.03 -29.46 -4.93
CA ILE A 250 -2.97 -29.55 -3.79
C ILE A 250 -4.21 -28.69 -4.07
N ILE A 251 -4.01 -27.51 -4.65
CA ILE A 251 -5.11 -26.65 -5.13
C ILE A 251 -5.12 -26.64 -6.66
N THR A 252 -6.30 -26.38 -7.22
CA THR A 252 -6.54 -26.33 -8.66
C THR A 252 -7.14 -24.98 -9.07
N PRO A 253 -7.17 -24.65 -10.38
CA PRO A 253 -7.84 -23.43 -10.85
C PRO A 253 -9.31 -23.32 -10.45
N ASP A 254 -10.00 -24.45 -10.24
CA ASP A 254 -11.39 -24.48 -9.77
C ASP A 254 -11.55 -23.88 -8.35
N ASP A 255 -10.47 -23.87 -7.55
CA ASP A 255 -10.46 -23.31 -6.20
C ASP A 255 -10.23 -21.79 -6.20
N PHE A 256 -9.75 -21.18 -7.29
CA PHE A 256 -9.25 -19.80 -7.31
C PHE A 256 -10.27 -18.77 -6.83
N GLN A 257 -11.55 -18.94 -7.20
CA GLN A 257 -12.62 -18.07 -6.71
C GLN A 257 -12.76 -18.12 -5.18
N HIS A 258 -12.71 -19.31 -4.58
CA HIS A 258 -12.76 -19.45 -3.13
C HIS A 258 -11.48 -18.99 -2.45
N LEU A 259 -10.32 -19.13 -3.09
CA LEU A 259 -9.05 -18.63 -2.55
C LEU A 259 -9.08 -17.11 -2.40
N VAL A 260 -9.61 -16.37 -3.37
CA VAL A 260 -9.69 -14.91 -3.28
C VAL A 260 -10.88 -14.46 -2.42
N LEU A 261 -12.08 -15.00 -2.66
CA LEU A 261 -13.31 -14.47 -2.05
C LEU A 261 -13.67 -15.09 -0.69
N LYS A 262 -12.96 -16.13 -0.23
CA LYS A 262 -13.07 -16.65 1.14
C LYS A 262 -11.74 -16.64 1.87
N VAL A 263 -10.73 -17.33 1.36
CA VAL A 263 -9.44 -17.49 2.06
C VAL A 263 -8.74 -16.15 2.23
N PHE A 264 -8.55 -15.39 1.16
CA PHE A 264 -7.90 -14.09 1.21
C PHE A 264 -8.72 -13.06 2.01
N THR A 265 -10.06 -13.11 1.92
CA THR A 265 -10.92 -12.27 2.77
C THR A 265 -10.72 -12.58 4.26
N LYS A 266 -10.64 -13.86 4.65
CA LYS A 266 -10.33 -14.27 6.02
C LYS A 266 -8.92 -13.87 6.43
N TYR A 267 -7.94 -14.01 5.55
CA TYR A 267 -6.58 -13.54 5.77
C TYR A 267 -6.52 -12.04 6.04
N LEU A 268 -7.25 -11.21 5.28
CA LEU A 268 -7.31 -9.76 5.53
C LEU A 268 -7.92 -9.43 6.90
N THR A 269 -9.00 -10.11 7.29
CA THR A 269 -9.59 -9.94 8.64
C THR A 269 -8.61 -10.36 9.73
N LEU A 270 -7.92 -11.49 9.54
CA LEU A 270 -6.86 -11.95 10.44
C LEU A 270 -5.72 -10.92 10.54
N MET A 271 -5.26 -10.36 9.42
CA MET A 271 -4.17 -9.39 9.41
C MET A 271 -4.58 -8.11 10.11
N ARG A 272 -5.82 -7.64 9.94
CA ARG A 272 -6.34 -6.49 10.69
C ARG A 272 -6.37 -6.77 12.19
N HIS A 273 -6.74 -7.99 12.59
CA HIS A 273 -6.69 -8.42 13.99
C HIS A 273 -5.24 -8.37 14.51
N ILE A 274 -4.28 -8.99 13.83
CA ILE A 274 -2.84 -8.96 14.20
C ILE A 274 -2.31 -7.52 14.26
N GLN A 275 -2.56 -6.70 13.24
CA GLN A 275 -2.15 -5.29 13.18
C GLN A 275 -2.69 -4.50 14.37
N SER A 276 -3.96 -4.72 14.73
CA SER A 276 -4.60 -4.03 15.86
C SER A 276 -4.16 -4.55 17.23
N THR A 277 -3.86 -5.85 17.35
CA THR A 277 -3.43 -6.46 18.61
C THR A 277 -1.98 -6.09 18.92
N TYR A 278 -1.10 -6.15 17.91
CA TYR A 278 0.34 -5.97 18.10
C TYR A 278 0.90 -4.66 17.56
N TYR A 279 0.06 -3.74 17.09
CA TYR A 279 0.47 -2.40 16.65
C TYR A 279 1.58 -2.46 15.59
N LEU A 280 1.46 -3.39 14.64
CA LEU A 280 2.48 -3.63 13.61
C LEU A 280 2.79 -2.35 12.83
N GLU A 281 4.07 -2.07 12.64
CA GLU A 281 4.52 -0.91 11.89
C GLU A 281 4.32 -1.15 10.37
N PRO A 282 3.97 -0.13 9.57
CA PRO A 282 3.95 -0.27 8.11
C PRO A 282 5.36 -0.55 7.57
N ALA A 283 5.53 -1.67 6.89
CA ALA A 283 6.78 -2.05 6.23
C ALA A 283 6.88 -1.39 4.85
N GLY A 284 8.00 -0.70 4.60
CA GLY A 284 8.24 0.03 3.35
C GLY A 284 7.69 1.46 3.38
N SER A 285 8.58 2.45 3.31
CA SER A 285 8.23 3.87 3.38
C SER A 285 7.75 4.40 2.02
N HIS A 286 6.46 4.19 1.70
CA HIS A 286 5.81 5.02 0.66
C HIS A 286 5.18 6.29 1.25
N GLY A 287 5.07 6.37 2.59
CA GLY A 287 4.41 7.47 3.28
C GLY A 287 3.01 7.72 2.72
N VAL A 288 2.63 8.99 2.63
CA VAL A 288 1.30 9.40 2.15
C VAL A 288 1.07 9.12 0.65
N TRP A 289 2.13 8.78 -0.09
CA TRP A 289 2.06 8.42 -1.51
C TRP A 289 1.98 6.91 -1.74
N GLY A 290 1.84 6.10 -0.69
CA GLY A 290 1.48 4.70 -0.81
C GLY A 290 0.01 4.53 -1.20
N LEU A 291 -0.32 3.40 -1.80
CA LEU A 291 -1.71 3.03 -2.08
C LEU A 291 -2.47 2.82 -0.75
N ASP A 292 -1.84 2.10 0.19
CA ASP A 292 -2.29 1.86 1.55
C ASP A 292 -1.05 1.60 2.44
N ASP A 293 -1.21 1.67 3.76
CA ASP A 293 -0.11 1.44 4.71
C ASP A 293 0.38 -0.03 4.66
N TYR A 294 -0.51 -0.99 4.39
CA TYR A 294 -0.21 -2.42 4.58
C TYR A 294 -0.48 -3.28 3.35
N GLN A 295 -1.59 -3.04 2.64
CA GLN A 295 -2.12 -3.97 1.63
C GLN A 295 -2.06 -3.41 0.22
N PHE A 296 -1.93 -4.28 -0.78
CA PHE A 296 -2.04 -3.92 -2.19
C PHE A 296 -3.12 -4.75 -2.90
N LEU A 297 -3.10 -6.07 -2.69
CA LEU A 297 -3.93 -7.03 -3.42
C LEU A 297 -5.45 -6.87 -3.26
N PRO A 298 -6.03 -6.34 -2.15
CA PRO A 298 -7.47 -6.10 -2.05
C PRO A 298 -7.95 -5.11 -3.11
N PHE A 299 -7.10 -4.14 -3.49
CA PHE A 299 -7.41 -3.18 -4.54
C PHE A 299 -7.33 -3.81 -5.92
N LEU A 300 -6.36 -4.71 -6.16
CA LEU A 300 -6.26 -5.45 -7.42
C LEU A 300 -7.46 -6.38 -7.62
N PHE A 301 -7.71 -7.27 -6.67
CA PHE A 301 -8.82 -8.23 -6.74
C PHE A 301 -10.17 -7.54 -6.69
N GLY A 302 -10.33 -6.53 -5.82
CA GLY A 302 -11.56 -5.76 -5.72
C GLY A 302 -11.88 -4.94 -6.97
N ALA A 303 -10.87 -4.42 -7.69
CA ALA A 303 -11.09 -3.78 -8.98
C ALA A 303 -11.59 -4.78 -10.04
N SER A 304 -11.10 -6.03 -9.97
CA SER A 304 -11.58 -7.12 -10.82
C SER A 304 -13.04 -7.51 -10.50
N GLN A 305 -13.39 -7.63 -9.22
CA GLN A 305 -14.79 -7.88 -8.82
C GLN A 305 -15.76 -6.82 -9.33
N LEU A 306 -15.29 -5.58 -9.49
CA LEU A 306 -16.11 -4.43 -9.90
C LEU A 306 -16.01 -4.09 -11.40
N LEU A 307 -15.28 -4.88 -12.19
CA LEU A 307 -14.85 -4.56 -13.56
C LEU A 307 -15.98 -4.01 -14.44
N HIS A 308 -17.12 -4.70 -14.49
CA HIS A 308 -18.30 -4.31 -15.28
C HIS A 308 -19.50 -3.92 -14.41
N HIS A 309 -19.27 -3.51 -13.16
CA HIS A 309 -20.35 -3.25 -12.22
C HIS A 309 -21.32 -2.16 -12.76
N PRO A 310 -22.65 -2.40 -12.81
CA PRO A 310 -23.59 -1.53 -13.52
C PRO A 310 -23.74 -0.14 -12.89
N TYR A 311 -23.59 0.00 -11.57
CA TYR A 311 -23.88 1.24 -10.84
C TYR A 311 -22.69 1.82 -10.06
N ILE A 312 -22.00 1.02 -9.26
CA ILE A 312 -20.80 1.42 -8.52
C ILE A 312 -19.70 1.80 -9.51
N ARG A 313 -19.09 2.97 -9.32
CA ARG A 313 -17.99 3.52 -10.12
C ARG A 313 -16.78 3.75 -9.21
N PRO A 314 -15.56 3.95 -9.75
CA PRO A 314 -14.40 4.28 -8.92
C PRO A 314 -14.64 5.46 -7.97
N LEU A 315 -15.35 6.50 -8.42
CA LEU A 315 -15.69 7.66 -7.59
C LEU A 315 -16.66 7.33 -6.43
N SER A 316 -17.37 6.20 -6.48
CA SER A 316 -18.29 5.78 -5.42
C SER A 316 -17.59 5.47 -4.10
N ILE A 317 -16.27 5.29 -4.08
CA ILE A 317 -15.51 5.02 -2.85
C ILE A 317 -15.55 6.17 -1.84
N HIS A 318 -15.94 7.38 -2.27
CA HIS A 318 -16.15 8.54 -1.40
C HIS A 318 -17.52 8.56 -0.71
N GLN A 319 -18.42 7.64 -1.07
CA GLN A 319 -19.78 7.61 -0.56
C GLN A 319 -19.89 6.59 0.57
N ASN A 320 -19.99 7.05 1.82
CA ASN A 320 -20.07 6.18 3.00
C ASN A 320 -21.19 5.14 2.90
N ILE A 321 -22.36 5.51 2.36
CA ILE A 321 -23.48 4.58 2.18
C ILE A 321 -23.13 3.41 1.24
N ILE A 322 -22.28 3.64 0.23
CA ILE A 322 -21.81 2.58 -0.67
C ILE A 322 -20.81 1.69 0.06
N LEU A 323 -19.91 2.27 0.86
CA LEU A 323 -18.93 1.52 1.64
C LEU A 323 -19.61 0.65 2.71
N GLU A 324 -20.61 1.18 3.41
CA GLU A 324 -21.36 0.48 4.45
C GLU A 324 -22.21 -0.65 3.87
N GLU A 325 -22.94 -0.40 2.78
CA GLU A 325 -23.85 -1.38 2.17
C GLU A 325 -23.10 -2.48 1.41
N TYR A 326 -22.09 -2.11 0.61
CA TYR A 326 -21.43 -3.02 -0.33
C TYR A 326 -20.02 -3.46 0.11
N GLY A 327 -19.50 -2.88 1.20
CA GLY A 327 -18.16 -3.22 1.71
C GLY A 327 -18.01 -4.67 2.14
N ALA A 328 -19.08 -5.37 2.51
CA ALA A 328 -19.01 -6.80 2.82
C ALA A 328 -18.84 -7.68 1.58
N ASP A 329 -19.20 -7.19 0.39
CA ASP A 329 -19.23 -7.97 -0.85
C ASP A 329 -18.06 -7.69 -1.80
N TYR A 330 -17.41 -6.53 -1.69
CA TYR A 330 -16.34 -6.11 -2.59
C TYR A 330 -15.07 -5.71 -1.82
N LEU A 331 -13.97 -6.41 -2.09
CA LEU A 331 -12.68 -6.23 -1.42
C LEU A 331 -12.15 -4.80 -1.49
N TYR A 332 -12.33 -4.12 -2.64
CA TYR A 332 -11.89 -2.73 -2.82
C TYR A 332 -12.63 -1.80 -1.83
N LEU A 333 -13.95 -1.93 -1.78
CA LEU A 333 -14.80 -1.10 -0.91
C LEU A 333 -14.54 -1.42 0.55
N ASN A 334 -14.37 -2.70 0.88
CA ASN A 334 -14.01 -3.14 2.22
C ASN A 334 -12.69 -2.52 2.70
N GLN A 335 -11.68 -2.51 1.84
CA GLN A 335 -10.37 -1.95 2.18
C GLN A 335 -10.44 -0.44 2.33
N VAL A 336 -11.15 0.29 1.46
CA VAL A 336 -11.36 1.74 1.63
C VAL A 336 -12.11 2.04 2.94
N ALA A 337 -13.16 1.27 3.26
CA ALA A 337 -13.89 1.42 4.51
C ALA A 337 -12.98 1.23 5.72
N PHE A 338 -12.11 0.21 5.69
CA PHE A 338 -11.12 -0.02 6.73
C PHE A 338 -10.14 1.14 6.86
N VAL A 339 -9.56 1.62 5.76
CA VAL A 339 -8.64 2.76 5.75
C VAL A 339 -9.31 3.99 6.37
N ASN A 340 -10.53 4.33 5.95
CA ASN A 340 -11.28 5.44 6.53
C ASN A 340 -11.51 5.27 8.05
N SER A 341 -11.69 4.03 8.52
CA SER A 341 -11.95 3.75 9.94
C SER A 341 -10.73 3.90 10.86
N VAL A 342 -9.51 3.82 10.30
CA VAL A 342 -8.24 3.89 11.08
C VAL A 342 -7.52 5.23 10.93
N LYS A 343 -7.96 6.09 10.01
CA LYS A 343 -7.38 7.41 9.80
C LYS A 343 -8.21 8.47 10.50
N ASN A 344 -7.53 9.42 11.13
CA ASN A 344 -8.15 10.41 12.03
C ASN A 344 -8.64 11.69 11.32
N VAL A 345 -8.41 11.78 10.01
CA VAL A 345 -8.76 12.95 9.20
C VAL A 345 -9.89 12.55 8.27
N GLU A 346 -10.97 13.31 8.27
CA GLU A 346 -12.10 13.07 7.38
C GLU A 346 -11.73 13.45 5.94
N GLY A 347 -12.05 12.56 5.00
CA GLY A 347 -11.79 12.75 3.58
C GLY A 347 -10.56 11.99 3.11
N LEU A 348 -10.79 11.02 2.20
CA LEU A 348 -9.79 10.12 1.63
C LEU A 348 -8.56 10.85 1.08
N ARG A 349 -8.77 12.02 0.46
CA ARG A 349 -7.72 12.90 -0.09
C ARG A 349 -6.63 13.28 0.90
N TRP A 350 -6.95 13.41 2.19
CA TRP A 350 -6.01 13.92 3.19
C TRP A 350 -5.08 12.86 3.77
N HIS A 351 -5.51 11.61 3.76
CA HIS A 351 -4.73 10.50 4.33
C HIS A 351 -4.31 9.46 3.29
N SER A 352 -4.95 9.44 2.12
CA SER A 352 -4.71 8.49 1.02
C SER A 352 -4.91 9.17 -0.35
N PRO A 353 -4.12 10.20 -0.69
CA PRO A 353 -4.27 10.94 -1.95
C PRO A 353 -4.11 10.07 -3.19
N MET A 354 -3.32 8.99 -3.15
CA MET A 354 -3.22 8.07 -4.28
C MET A 354 -4.56 7.36 -4.57
N LEU A 355 -5.28 6.90 -3.54
CA LEU A 355 -6.62 6.32 -3.70
C LEU A 355 -7.63 7.37 -4.18
N ASP A 356 -7.54 8.61 -3.66
CA ASP A 356 -8.35 9.75 -4.13
C ASP A 356 -8.14 10.00 -5.63
N ASP A 357 -6.89 10.06 -6.09
CA ASP A 357 -6.56 10.28 -7.50
C ASP A 357 -7.01 9.10 -8.39
N ILE A 358 -6.83 7.85 -7.93
CA ILE A 358 -7.30 6.65 -8.65
C ILE A 358 -8.83 6.67 -8.80
N SER A 359 -9.56 7.17 -7.81
CA SER A 359 -11.03 7.25 -7.84
C SER A 359 -11.58 8.13 -8.98
N ALA A 360 -10.76 9.03 -9.53
CA ALA A 360 -11.11 9.85 -10.69
C ALA A 360 -11.08 9.07 -12.02
N ALA A 361 -10.65 7.81 -12.02
CA ALA A 361 -10.70 6.94 -13.18
C ALA A 361 -12.14 6.78 -13.71
N LYS A 362 -12.27 6.69 -15.04
CA LYS A 362 -13.59 6.65 -15.70
C LYS A 362 -14.33 5.32 -15.54
N SER A 363 -13.62 4.23 -15.27
CA SER A 363 -14.15 2.87 -15.17
C SER A 363 -13.25 2.01 -14.29
N TRP A 364 -13.80 0.91 -13.76
CA TRP A 364 -13.05 -0.10 -13.02
C TRP A 364 -12.03 -0.83 -13.88
N GLU A 365 -12.29 -0.97 -15.19
CA GLU A 365 -11.30 -1.46 -16.17
C GLU A 365 -10.00 -0.64 -16.13
N LYS A 366 -10.10 0.70 -16.14
CA LYS A 366 -8.92 1.56 -16.01
C LYS A 366 -8.22 1.42 -14.65
N VAL A 367 -8.99 1.19 -13.59
CA VAL A 367 -8.44 0.96 -12.26
C VAL A 367 -7.69 -0.37 -12.24
N LEU A 368 -8.30 -1.46 -12.73
CA LEU A 368 -7.68 -2.79 -12.81
C LEU A 368 -6.39 -2.75 -13.63
N ASP A 369 -6.42 -2.13 -14.81
CA ASP A 369 -5.23 -1.91 -15.65
C ASP A 369 -4.13 -1.13 -14.92
N GLY A 370 -4.52 -0.12 -14.15
CA GLY A 370 -3.62 0.66 -13.30
C GLY A 370 -3.02 -0.20 -12.19
N MET A 371 -3.84 -1.03 -11.53
CA MET A 371 -3.42 -1.93 -10.47
C MET A 371 -2.47 -3.03 -11.00
N LYS A 372 -2.73 -3.61 -12.17
CA LYS A 372 -1.80 -4.57 -12.81
C LYS A 372 -0.44 -3.91 -13.09
N ARG A 373 -0.42 -2.67 -13.60
CA ARG A 373 0.82 -1.89 -13.79
C ARG A 373 1.53 -1.59 -12.48
N MET A 374 0.81 -1.13 -11.47
CA MET A 374 1.37 -0.79 -10.17
C MET A 374 1.89 -2.03 -9.43
N PHE A 375 1.26 -3.19 -9.56
CA PHE A 375 1.76 -4.43 -8.97
C PHE A 375 3.16 -4.75 -9.50
N VAL A 376 3.34 -4.73 -10.82
CA VAL A 376 4.64 -4.99 -11.44
C VAL A 376 5.65 -3.90 -11.07
N ALA A 377 5.26 -2.63 -11.08
CA ALA A 377 6.18 -1.51 -10.87
C ALA A 377 6.58 -1.30 -9.40
N GLU A 378 5.60 -1.33 -8.49
CA GLU A 378 5.76 -0.92 -7.08
C GLU A 378 5.90 -2.11 -6.13
N VAL A 379 5.54 -3.32 -6.54
CA VAL A 379 5.79 -4.55 -5.77
C VAL A 379 6.98 -5.29 -6.38
N LEU A 380 6.84 -5.83 -7.60
CA LEU A 380 7.87 -6.73 -8.18
C LEU A 380 9.14 -6.01 -8.65
N LYS A 381 9.04 -4.77 -9.16
CA LYS A 381 10.19 -3.97 -9.62
C LYS A 381 10.74 -3.05 -8.53
N LYS A 382 10.16 -3.08 -7.33
CA LYS A 382 10.66 -2.30 -6.21
C LYS A 382 11.64 -3.11 -5.37
N LEU A 383 12.93 -2.80 -5.48
CA LEU A 383 14.00 -3.52 -4.80
C LEU A 383 13.81 -3.59 -3.26
N PRO A 384 13.42 -2.51 -2.55
CA PRO A 384 13.16 -2.58 -1.12
C PRO A 384 12.09 -3.59 -0.71
N VAL A 385 11.14 -3.89 -1.60
CA VAL A 385 10.10 -4.90 -1.38
C VAL A 385 10.66 -6.28 -1.72
N MET A 386 11.25 -6.43 -2.91
CA MET A 386 11.69 -7.73 -3.43
C MET A 386 13.00 -8.27 -2.86
N GLN A 387 13.83 -7.46 -2.22
CA GLN A 387 15.06 -7.94 -1.58
C GLN A 387 14.80 -8.95 -0.46
N HIS A 388 13.61 -8.90 0.16
CA HIS A 388 13.17 -9.83 1.21
C HIS A 388 12.45 -11.05 0.62
N PHE A 389 12.27 -11.11 -0.70
CA PHE A 389 11.65 -12.25 -1.36
C PHE A 389 12.59 -13.45 -1.34
N MET A 390 12.05 -14.61 -0.97
CA MET A 390 12.81 -15.85 -0.83
C MET A 390 12.51 -16.80 -1.99
N PHE A 391 13.50 -17.59 -2.37
CA PHE A 391 13.43 -18.55 -3.46
C PHE A 391 13.71 -19.96 -2.93
N GLY A 392 12.86 -20.91 -3.31
CA GLY A 392 12.96 -22.33 -2.97
C GLY A 392 13.07 -23.20 -4.23
N SER A 393 12.71 -24.47 -4.12
CA SER A 393 12.62 -25.39 -5.27
C SER A 393 11.32 -25.20 -6.07
N LEU A 394 10.20 -24.90 -5.41
CA LEU A 394 8.91 -24.60 -6.02
C LEU A 394 8.92 -23.23 -6.68
N VAL A 395 9.58 -22.24 -6.07
CA VAL A 395 9.70 -20.89 -6.62
C VAL A 395 11.18 -20.58 -6.84
N PRO A 396 11.77 -21.07 -7.94
CA PRO A 396 13.22 -21.10 -8.12
C PRO A 396 13.80 -19.73 -8.45
N ALA A 397 15.01 -19.47 -7.96
CA ALA A 397 15.85 -18.41 -8.50
C ALA A 397 16.57 -18.91 -9.76
N VAL A 398 17.01 -17.98 -10.61
CA VAL A 398 17.95 -18.33 -11.69
C VAL A 398 19.34 -18.55 -11.11
N GLU A 399 20.13 -19.44 -11.70
CA GLU A 399 21.43 -19.84 -11.17
C GLU A 399 22.43 -18.67 -11.09
N GLU A 400 22.27 -17.67 -11.94
CA GLU A 400 23.14 -16.49 -12.02
C GLU A 400 22.93 -15.49 -10.87
N MET A 401 21.88 -15.66 -10.06
CA MET A 401 21.66 -14.84 -8.87
C MET A 401 22.58 -15.24 -7.72
N ASN A 402 23.06 -14.27 -6.97
CA ASN A 402 23.90 -14.51 -5.79
C ASN A 402 23.17 -15.32 -4.70
N ARG A 403 23.93 -16.06 -3.88
CA ARG A 403 23.44 -16.73 -2.66
C ARG A 403 23.93 -15.96 -1.44
N GLU A 404 23.17 -16.00 -0.34
CA GLU A 404 23.55 -15.35 0.92
C GLU A 404 24.89 -15.86 1.44
N GLU A 405 25.13 -17.16 1.30
CA GLU A 405 26.37 -17.86 1.69
C GLU A 405 27.60 -17.32 0.95
N ASP A 406 27.46 -17.02 -0.35
CA ASP A 406 28.55 -16.53 -1.20
C ASP A 406 29.04 -15.14 -0.77
N LEU A 407 28.16 -14.36 -0.13
CA LEU A 407 28.43 -13.00 0.34
C LEU A 407 28.65 -12.91 1.86
N GLY A 408 28.56 -14.04 2.58
CA GLY A 408 28.70 -14.08 4.04
C GLY A 408 27.63 -13.26 4.78
N LEU A 409 26.44 -13.11 4.20
CA LEU A 409 25.34 -12.37 4.81
C LEU A 409 24.60 -13.26 5.83
N PRO A 410 24.18 -12.71 6.99
CA PRO A 410 23.34 -13.44 7.93
C PRO A 410 21.97 -13.76 7.32
N GLU A 411 21.34 -14.87 7.75
CA GLU A 411 19.94 -15.14 7.44
C GLU A 411 19.06 -14.02 8.02
N GLU A 412 17.96 -13.66 7.34
CA GLU A 412 17.08 -12.55 7.75
C GLU A 412 16.49 -12.69 9.18
N GLY A 413 16.45 -13.91 9.73
CA GLY A 413 16.04 -14.19 11.11
C GLY A 413 17.02 -13.68 12.17
N ASP A 414 18.27 -13.39 11.80
CA ASP A 414 19.36 -12.95 12.68
C ASP A 414 19.63 -11.44 12.58
N ASP A 415 18.82 -10.70 11.83
CA ASP A 415 18.94 -9.23 11.71
C ASP A 415 18.87 -8.60 13.12
N ALA A 416 19.95 -7.96 13.57
CA ALA A 416 19.97 -7.27 14.85
C ALA A 416 18.99 -6.09 14.85
N GLU A 417 18.34 -5.84 15.99
CA GLU A 417 17.44 -4.71 16.19
C GLU A 417 18.19 -3.38 15.93
N GLY A 418 18.05 -2.81 14.72
CA GLY A 418 18.79 -1.62 14.27
C GLY A 418 20.01 -1.86 13.34
N GLY A 419 20.10 -3.05 12.73
CA GLY A 419 21.16 -3.57 11.83
C GLY A 419 22.28 -2.63 11.35
N GLU A 420 23.46 -2.78 11.95
CA GLU A 420 24.74 -2.52 11.28
C GLU A 420 25.27 -3.85 10.72
N VAL A 421 25.45 -3.93 9.40
CA VAL A 421 26.13 -5.07 8.75
C VAL A 421 27.50 -4.60 8.29
N VAL A 422 28.53 -5.37 8.65
CA VAL A 422 29.90 -5.13 8.22
C VAL A 422 30.15 -5.89 6.93
N VAL A 423 30.33 -5.17 5.83
CA VAL A 423 30.72 -5.77 4.54
C VAL A 423 32.19 -5.44 4.28
N MET A 424 32.96 -6.46 3.90
CA MET A 424 34.36 -6.30 3.49
C MET A 424 34.40 -6.17 1.97
N VAL A 425 34.74 -4.98 1.47
CA VAL A 425 35.01 -4.75 0.03
C VAL A 425 36.44 -4.23 -0.08
N ASP A 426 37.27 -4.85 -0.93
CA ASP A 426 38.66 -4.46 -1.21
C ASP A 426 39.56 -4.27 0.04
N GLY A 427 39.35 -5.09 1.07
CA GLY A 427 40.14 -5.03 2.31
C GLY A 427 39.83 -3.81 3.19
N MET A 428 38.81 -3.02 2.86
CA MET A 428 38.28 -1.94 3.70
C MET A 428 36.98 -2.39 4.40
N LYS A 429 36.93 -2.13 5.71
CA LYS A 429 35.75 -2.40 6.54
C LYS A 429 34.70 -1.33 6.27
N HIS A 430 33.65 -1.66 5.52
CA HIS A 430 32.50 -0.80 5.35
C HIS A 430 31.43 -1.14 6.40
N VAL A 431 31.10 -0.19 7.26
CA VAL A 431 29.94 -0.28 8.18
C VAL A 431 28.74 0.26 7.41
N HIS A 432 27.85 -0.64 6.99
CA HIS A 432 26.58 -0.25 6.42
C HIS A 432 25.51 -0.35 7.52
N GLN A 433 24.85 0.77 7.84
CA GLN A 433 23.48 0.66 8.36
C GLN A 433 22.69 -0.11 7.30
N MET A 434 21.87 -1.06 7.72
CA MET A 434 21.01 -1.88 6.87
C MET A 434 19.87 -1.05 6.27
N ASN A 435 20.19 0.13 5.74
CA ASN A 435 19.44 0.74 4.67
C ASN A 435 19.92 0.02 3.42
N SER A 436 19.24 -1.08 3.11
CA SER A 436 19.09 -1.61 1.77
C SER A 436 19.37 -0.56 0.69
N TRP A 437 20.07 -0.97 -0.36
CA TRP A 437 20.25 -0.18 -1.58
C TRP A 437 18.90 0.38 -2.08
N GLY A 438 18.62 1.64 -1.73
CA GLY A 438 17.35 2.30 -2.01
C GLY A 438 16.48 2.44 -0.76
N ASP A 439 16.45 3.65 -0.21
CA ASP A 439 15.41 4.34 0.56
C ASP A 439 14.43 3.54 1.46
N CYS A 440 14.78 2.35 1.93
CA CYS A 440 14.12 1.73 3.06
C CYS A 440 14.71 2.37 4.31
N CYS A 441 14.21 3.56 4.65
CA CYS A 441 14.52 4.16 5.93
C CYS A 441 14.08 3.16 7.00
N GLY A 442 15.02 2.50 7.68
CA GLY A 442 14.75 1.69 8.89
C GLY A 442 14.24 2.51 10.09
N ILE A 443 13.58 3.63 9.79
CA ILE A 443 12.96 4.53 10.75
C ILE A 443 11.61 3.92 11.10
N LYS A 444 11.40 3.68 12.40
CA LYS A 444 10.12 3.21 12.92
C LYS A 444 8.99 4.16 12.54
N VAL A 445 7.93 3.62 11.95
CA VAL A 445 6.76 4.39 11.51
C VAL A 445 5.60 4.07 12.43
N PRO A 446 5.01 5.07 13.13
CA PRO A 446 3.86 4.82 13.99
C PRO A 446 2.69 4.20 13.22
N SER A 447 2.07 3.17 13.79
CA SER A 447 0.92 2.51 13.17
C SER A 447 -0.35 3.37 13.26
N SER A 448 -1.03 3.55 12.12
CA SER A 448 -2.34 4.21 12.07
C SER A 448 -3.41 3.40 12.81
N VAL A 449 -3.34 2.07 12.70
CA VAL A 449 -4.20 1.12 13.42
C VAL A 449 -3.99 1.24 14.93
N ALA A 450 -2.73 1.29 15.38
CA ALA A 450 -2.41 1.49 16.79
C ALA A 450 -2.96 2.82 17.32
N ALA A 451 -2.80 3.90 16.54
CA ALA A 451 -3.33 5.21 16.92
C ALA A 451 -4.87 5.19 17.06
N ALA A 452 -5.58 4.54 16.14
CA ALA A 452 -7.03 4.39 16.21
C ALA A 452 -7.46 3.55 17.43
N GLN A 453 -6.74 2.46 17.74
CA GLN A 453 -7.04 1.59 18.87
C GLN A 453 -6.82 2.28 20.22
N GLU A 454 -5.73 3.05 20.36
CA GLU A 454 -5.48 3.85 21.57
C GLU A 454 -6.53 4.93 21.79
N MET A 455 -7.02 5.59 20.72
CA MET A 455 -8.12 6.54 20.86
C MET A 455 -9.43 5.88 21.31
N LYS A 456 -9.74 4.68 20.80
CA LYS A 456 -10.90 3.89 21.25
C LYS A 456 -10.78 3.50 22.73
N ARG A 457 -9.60 3.02 23.17
CA ARG A 457 -9.32 2.66 24.57
C ARG A 457 -9.49 3.84 25.53
N ARG A 458 -9.14 5.05 25.10
CA ARG A 458 -9.25 6.28 25.90
C ARG A 458 -10.67 6.86 25.97
N GLY A 459 -11.69 6.17 25.43
CA GLY A 459 -13.08 6.61 25.48
C GLY A 459 -13.43 7.74 24.50
N GLY A 460 -12.59 7.98 23.47
CA GLY A 460 -12.81 9.01 22.44
C GLY A 460 -13.88 8.65 21.39
N GLY A 461 -15.03 8.14 21.83
CA GLY A 461 -16.12 7.64 20.97
C GLY A 461 -16.96 8.71 20.26
N GLU A 462 -16.71 9.99 20.47
CA GLU A 462 -17.35 11.07 19.72
C GLU A 462 -16.27 11.97 19.11
N GLY A 463 -16.14 11.90 17.78
CA GLY A 463 -15.31 12.84 17.04
C GLY A 463 -15.77 14.26 17.34
N LEU A 464 -14.93 15.07 17.97
CA LEU A 464 -15.06 16.52 17.92
C LEU A 464 -15.05 16.91 16.44
N ARG A 465 -16.24 17.22 15.90
CA ARG A 465 -16.42 17.75 14.55
C ARG A 465 -15.57 19.01 14.44
N ARG A 466 -14.40 18.90 13.81
CA ARG A 466 -13.52 20.04 13.61
C ARG A 466 -14.11 20.88 12.49
N ILE A 467 -14.43 22.12 12.84
CA ILE A 467 -14.93 23.13 11.90
C ILE A 467 -13.82 23.38 10.87
N PRO A 468 -14.09 23.24 9.56
CA PRO A 468 -13.14 23.65 8.53
C PRO A 468 -12.92 25.15 8.66
N PHE A 469 -11.67 25.58 8.86
CA PHE A 469 -11.32 26.98 8.62
C PHE A 469 -11.23 27.19 7.11
N ASP A 470 -11.83 28.30 6.66
CA ASP A 470 -11.98 28.80 5.28
C ASP A 470 -10.78 28.56 4.34
#